data_AF-A0A3M1GFU2-F1
#
_entry.id   AF-A0A3M1GFU2-F1
#
_cell.length_a   1.000
_cell.length_b   1.000
_cell.length_c   1.000
_cell.angle_alpha   90.00
_cell.angle_beta   90.00
_cell.angle_gamma   90.00
#
_symmetry.space_group_name_H-M   'P 1'
#
loop_
_entity.id
_entity.type
_entity.pdbx_description
1 polymer ?
#
loop_
_entity_poly.entity_id
_entity_poly.type
_entity_poly.pdbx_seq_one_letter_code
_entity_poly.pdbx_strand_id
1 'polypeptide(L)'
;MKKKGLFTLLILFFSISFYLLGSYRVSIPYADRKAEEYFSQTSKMALVGYATTRLLNAAVSVAKESSFQVGLGAEINIAAGQVLDPIDDLTEKLSNIFLLVIVSLGIQKLAMTVGQIFTFKAAGLFLVLLLPAIWIERGFFFNLAGLALKAVIVLMALRFFLPFSAMVNDLVYAQVIEPEAQKAKAKLSSYVEVTEDNVEDEAVFQQGEELSWWESLKEKVLSLGKSIQIKTAQALKIAKNVLSNPDDVIGAMVNLSILYIAIFVIQCLLIPLLMLWIAVKFLDVLFRTRFEDRLIGSFSSG
;
A
#
# COMPACT_ATOMS: atom_id res chain seq x y z
N MET A 1 31.86 39.15 5.28
CA MET A 1 31.56 39.11 3.82
C MET A 1 31.89 37.77 3.15
N LYS A 2 33.14 37.27 3.20
CA LYS A 2 33.50 35.97 2.57
C LYS A 2 32.66 34.79 3.09
N LYS A 3 32.37 34.74 4.41
CA LYS A 3 31.51 33.71 5.04
C LYS A 3 30.05 33.80 4.60
N LYS A 4 29.43 34.99 4.62
CA LYS A 4 28.07 35.23 4.12
C LYS A 4 27.90 34.81 2.64
N GLY A 5 28.92 35.09 1.81
CA GLY A 5 28.96 34.62 0.42
C GLY A 5 29.01 33.10 0.30
N LEU A 6 29.83 32.42 1.11
CA LEU A 6 29.91 30.96 1.14
C LEU A 6 28.57 30.31 1.54
N PHE A 7 27.90 30.80 2.58
CA PHE A 7 26.58 30.29 2.99
C PHE A 7 25.52 30.49 1.92
N THR A 8 25.53 31.64 1.24
CA THR A 8 24.63 31.92 0.11
C THR A 8 24.83 30.91 -1.02
N LEU A 9 26.09 30.63 -1.40
CA LEU A 9 26.41 29.64 -2.41
C LEU A 9 25.97 28.22 -2.02
N LEU A 10 26.17 27.84 -0.75
CA LEU A 10 25.73 26.53 -0.25
C LEU A 10 24.21 26.39 -0.29
N ILE A 11 23.45 27.39 0.18
CA ILE A 11 21.99 27.34 0.17
C ILE A 11 21.46 27.28 -1.26
N LEU A 12 22.01 28.07 -2.18
CA LEU A 12 21.63 28.01 -3.59
C LEU A 12 21.97 26.64 -4.20
N PHE A 13 23.15 26.09 -3.91
CA PHE A 13 23.52 24.75 -4.36
C PHE A 13 22.54 23.69 -3.88
N PHE A 14 22.21 23.65 -2.58
CA PHE A 14 21.26 22.69 -2.03
C PHE A 14 19.83 22.92 -2.56
N SER A 15 19.39 24.18 -2.66
CA SER A 15 18.07 24.52 -3.21
C SER A 15 17.92 24.02 -4.65
N ILE A 16 18.90 24.33 -5.51
CA ILE A 16 18.90 23.90 -6.92
C ILE A 16 19.00 22.39 -7.00
N SER A 17 19.88 21.76 -6.23
CA SER A 17 20.03 20.31 -6.17
C SER A 17 18.70 19.64 -5.81
N PHE A 18 18.03 20.06 -4.74
CA PHE A 18 16.74 19.51 -4.32
C PHE A 18 15.65 19.73 -5.37
N TYR A 19 15.60 20.91 -5.99
CA TYR A 19 14.63 21.18 -7.05
C TYR A 19 14.85 20.28 -8.29
N LEU A 20 16.10 20.08 -8.70
CA LEU A 20 16.46 19.18 -9.78
C LEU A 20 16.17 17.72 -9.42
N LEU A 21 16.52 17.27 -8.21
CA LEU A 21 16.20 15.91 -7.73
C LEU A 21 14.70 15.62 -7.82
N GLY A 22 13.86 16.57 -7.39
CA GLY A 22 12.41 16.44 -7.53
C GLY A 22 11.92 16.50 -8.98
N SER A 23 12.61 17.23 -9.86
CA SER A 23 12.27 17.33 -11.29
C SER A 23 12.62 16.07 -12.07
N TYR A 24 13.73 15.42 -11.72
CA TYR A 24 14.16 14.14 -12.29
C TYR A 24 13.58 12.92 -11.56
N ARG A 25 12.65 13.12 -10.62
CA ARG A 25 12.01 12.06 -9.81
C ARG A 25 13.03 11.10 -9.21
N VAL A 26 14.12 11.65 -8.68
CA VAL A 26 15.20 10.83 -8.14
C VAL A 26 14.67 10.05 -6.94
N SER A 27 14.65 8.73 -7.09
CA SER A 27 14.31 7.80 -6.04
C SER A 27 15.49 7.59 -5.10
N ILE A 28 15.20 7.28 -3.84
CA ILE A 28 16.20 6.74 -2.92
C ILE A 28 16.36 5.28 -3.33
N PRO A 29 17.46 4.89 -4.01
CA PRO A 29 17.45 3.69 -4.87
C PRO A 29 17.15 2.39 -4.13
N TYR A 30 17.50 2.32 -2.84
CA TYR A 30 17.25 1.14 -2.02
C TYR A 30 15.87 1.17 -1.35
N ALA A 31 15.55 2.23 -0.60
CA ALA A 31 14.33 2.31 0.20
C ALA A 31 13.07 2.40 -0.66
N ASP A 32 13.09 3.23 -1.71
CA ASP A 32 11.93 3.38 -2.59
C ASP A 32 11.69 2.13 -3.43
N ARG A 33 12.76 1.46 -3.89
CA ARG A 33 12.63 0.17 -4.59
C ARG A 33 12.02 -0.90 -3.69
N LYS A 34 12.50 -0.99 -2.45
CA LYS A 34 11.94 -1.93 -1.47
C LYS A 34 10.48 -1.64 -1.15
N ALA A 35 10.12 -0.37 -1.06
CA ALA A 35 8.74 0.03 -0.88
C ALA A 35 7.86 -0.35 -2.07
N GLU A 36 8.35 -0.11 -3.28
CA GLU A 36 7.67 -0.47 -4.52
C GLU A 36 7.47 -1.98 -4.66
N GLU A 37 8.50 -2.78 -4.36
CA GLU A 37 8.43 -4.24 -4.29
C GLU A 37 7.35 -4.70 -3.32
N TYR A 38 7.36 -4.17 -2.09
CA TYR A 38 6.36 -4.50 -1.07
C TYR A 38 4.92 -4.18 -1.52
N PHE A 39 4.67 -2.95 -2.00
CA PHE A 39 3.33 -2.55 -2.42
C PHE A 39 2.86 -3.37 -3.63
N SER A 40 3.75 -3.64 -4.58
CA SER A 40 3.46 -4.43 -5.77
C SER A 40 3.10 -5.88 -5.42
N GLN A 41 3.98 -6.57 -4.67
CA GLN A 41 3.80 -7.98 -4.32
C GLN A 41 2.56 -8.19 -3.45
N THR A 42 2.39 -7.37 -2.41
CA THR A 42 1.26 -7.49 -1.48
C THR A 42 -0.07 -7.18 -2.18
N SER A 43 -0.09 -6.17 -3.07
CA SER A 43 -1.29 -5.88 -3.86
C SER A 43 -1.61 -7.00 -4.85
N LYS A 44 -0.62 -7.59 -5.53
CA LYS A 44 -0.82 -8.75 -6.43
C LYS A 44 -1.44 -9.91 -5.68
N MET A 45 -0.92 -10.22 -4.49
CA MET A 45 -1.44 -11.32 -3.66
C MET A 45 -2.87 -11.07 -3.17
N ALA A 46 -3.16 -9.85 -2.71
CA ALA A 46 -4.50 -9.48 -2.30
C ALA A 46 -5.48 -9.51 -3.49
N LEU A 47 -5.05 -9.11 -4.68
CA LEU A 47 -5.85 -9.17 -5.91
C LEU A 47 -6.15 -10.61 -6.35
N VAL A 48 -5.16 -11.50 -6.28
CA VAL A 48 -5.37 -12.94 -6.52
C VAL A 48 -6.38 -13.52 -5.53
N GLY A 49 -6.26 -13.17 -4.24
CA GLY A 49 -7.21 -13.58 -3.22
C GLY A 49 -8.62 -13.04 -3.46
N TYR A 50 -8.73 -11.76 -3.85
CA TYR A 50 -10.00 -11.14 -4.25
C TYR A 50 -10.65 -11.86 -5.43
N ALA A 51 -9.88 -12.11 -6.49
CA ALA A 51 -10.35 -12.84 -7.67
C ALA A 51 -10.84 -14.26 -7.29
N THR A 52 -10.04 -14.97 -6.49
CA THR A 52 -10.35 -16.35 -6.09
C THR A 52 -11.63 -16.44 -5.27
N THR A 53 -11.82 -15.51 -4.33
CA THR A 53 -13.02 -15.46 -3.50
C THR A 53 -14.27 -15.06 -4.28
N ARG A 54 -14.15 -14.11 -5.21
CA ARG A 54 -15.25 -13.77 -6.12
C ARG A 54 -15.61 -14.93 -7.06
N LEU A 55 -14.61 -15.70 -7.51
CA LEU A 55 -14.81 -16.89 -8.36
C LEU A 55 -15.55 -17.98 -7.57
N LEU A 56 -15.14 -18.21 -6.32
CA LEU A 56 -15.86 -19.10 -5.40
C LEU A 56 -17.30 -18.64 -5.15
N ASN A 57 -17.52 -17.35 -4.86
CA ASN A 57 -18.85 -16.78 -4.65
C ASN A 57 -19.76 -17.01 -5.86
N ALA A 58 -19.24 -16.79 -7.08
CA ALA A 58 -19.98 -17.04 -8.30
C ALA A 58 -20.31 -18.53 -8.48
N ALA A 59 -19.35 -19.42 -8.21
CA ALA A 59 -19.57 -20.87 -8.29
C ALA A 59 -20.62 -21.36 -7.27
N VAL A 60 -20.55 -20.87 -6.03
CA VAL A 60 -21.52 -21.18 -4.96
C VAL A 60 -22.92 -20.68 -5.32
N SER A 61 -23.04 -19.45 -5.82
CA SER A 61 -24.32 -18.88 -6.26
C SER A 61 -24.98 -19.71 -7.36
N VAL A 62 -24.22 -20.09 -8.40
CA VAL A 62 -24.71 -20.96 -9.49
C VAL A 62 -25.17 -22.33 -8.96
N ALA A 63 -24.44 -22.90 -8.00
CA ALA A 63 -24.80 -24.18 -7.41
C ALA A 63 -26.06 -24.10 -6.54
N LYS A 64 -26.22 -23.02 -5.77
CA LYS A 64 -27.46 -22.72 -5.04
C LYS A 64 -28.63 -22.65 -6.02
N GLU A 65 -28.55 -21.80 -7.05
CA GLU A 65 -29.60 -21.67 -8.07
C GLU A 65 -29.90 -22.99 -8.79
N SER A 66 -28.88 -23.76 -9.13
CA SER A 66 -29.03 -25.06 -9.82
C SER A 66 -29.67 -26.11 -8.92
N SER A 67 -29.32 -26.17 -7.64
CA SER A 67 -29.95 -27.09 -6.69
C SER A 67 -31.46 -26.82 -6.63
N PHE A 68 -31.86 -25.56 -6.45
CA PHE A 68 -33.28 -25.15 -6.47
C PHE A 68 -34.01 -25.49 -7.77
N GLN A 69 -33.36 -25.45 -8.94
CA GLN A 69 -34.00 -25.71 -10.23
C GLN A 69 -34.09 -27.20 -10.61
N VAL A 70 -33.15 -28.05 -10.20
CA VAL A 70 -33.00 -29.41 -10.76
C VAL A 70 -33.94 -30.47 -10.13
N GLY A 71 -34.79 -30.11 -9.17
CA GLY A 71 -35.85 -31.02 -8.68
C GLY A 71 -35.36 -32.31 -8.02
N LEU A 72 -34.07 -32.38 -7.66
CA LEU A 72 -33.54 -33.35 -6.70
C LEU A 72 -34.32 -33.11 -5.40
N GLY A 73 -34.97 -34.14 -4.85
CA GLY A 73 -36.03 -33.99 -3.83
C GLY A 73 -35.78 -32.91 -2.75
N ALA A 74 -36.85 -32.26 -2.28
CA ALA A 74 -36.81 -31.06 -1.46
C ALA A 74 -35.81 -31.11 -0.28
N GLU A 75 -35.66 -32.27 0.36
CA GLU A 75 -34.72 -32.49 1.47
C GLU A 75 -33.23 -32.38 1.06
N ILE A 76 -32.87 -32.89 -0.12
CA ILE A 76 -31.48 -32.85 -0.64
C ILE A 76 -31.11 -31.42 -1.05
N ASN A 77 -32.05 -30.68 -1.64
CA ASN A 77 -31.85 -29.27 -1.99
C ASN A 77 -31.66 -28.39 -0.75
N ILE A 78 -32.46 -28.60 0.29
CA ILE A 78 -32.34 -27.85 1.54
C ILE A 78 -30.98 -28.12 2.20
N ALA A 79 -30.53 -29.37 2.23
CA ALA A 79 -29.24 -29.72 2.83
C ALA A 79 -28.04 -29.14 2.06
N ALA A 80 -28.05 -29.20 0.72
CA ALA A 80 -26.98 -28.62 -0.09
C ALA A 80 -26.92 -27.09 0.03
N GLY A 81 -28.07 -26.40 0.04
CA GLY A 81 -28.15 -24.96 0.27
C GLY A 81 -27.58 -24.55 1.64
N GLN A 82 -27.95 -25.27 2.71
CA GLN A 82 -27.48 -25.00 4.07
C GLN A 82 -25.97 -25.16 4.24
N VAL A 83 -25.33 -26.09 3.52
CA VAL A 83 -23.87 -26.26 3.53
C VAL A 83 -23.16 -25.15 2.74
N LEU A 84 -23.78 -24.67 1.67
CA LEU A 84 -23.24 -23.60 0.83
C LEU A 84 -23.38 -22.21 1.47
N ASP A 85 -24.38 -21.98 2.32
CA ASP A 85 -24.64 -20.69 2.94
C ASP A 85 -23.45 -20.12 3.75
N PRO A 86 -22.79 -20.89 4.65
CA PRO A 86 -21.59 -20.41 5.34
C PRO A 86 -20.45 -20.05 4.40
N ILE A 87 -20.33 -20.76 3.28
CA ILE A 87 -19.27 -20.55 2.29
C ILE A 87 -19.54 -19.27 1.49
N ASP A 88 -20.79 -19.07 1.07
CA ASP A 88 -21.29 -17.86 0.42
C ASP A 88 -20.95 -16.62 1.27
N ASP A 89 -21.36 -16.65 2.54
CA ASP A 89 -21.07 -15.61 3.53
C ASP A 89 -19.57 -15.33 3.70
N LEU A 90 -18.75 -16.38 3.80
CA LEU A 90 -17.31 -16.24 3.95
C LEU A 90 -16.67 -15.69 2.67
N THR A 91 -17.15 -16.07 1.48
CA THR A 91 -16.61 -15.57 0.21
C THR A 91 -16.87 -14.08 0.07
N GLU A 92 -18.07 -13.62 0.45
CA GLU A 92 -18.43 -12.21 0.44
C GLU A 92 -17.55 -11.41 1.41
N LYS A 93 -17.50 -11.81 2.69
CA LYS A 93 -16.72 -11.13 3.74
C LYS A 93 -15.24 -11.09 3.40
N LEU A 94 -14.68 -12.21 2.95
CA LEU A 94 -13.27 -12.31 2.61
C LEU A 94 -12.93 -11.48 1.38
N SER A 95 -13.78 -11.44 0.36
CA SER A 95 -13.58 -10.55 -0.80
C SER A 95 -13.55 -9.07 -0.39
N ASN A 96 -14.38 -8.65 0.57
CA ASN A 96 -14.36 -7.29 1.11
C ASN A 96 -13.07 -6.99 1.88
N ILE A 97 -12.55 -7.95 2.65
CA ILE A 97 -11.25 -7.81 3.35
C ILE A 97 -10.12 -7.61 2.34
N PHE A 98 -10.07 -8.43 1.28
CA PHE A 98 -9.08 -8.25 0.21
C PHE A 98 -9.17 -6.89 -0.45
N LEU A 99 -10.39 -6.42 -0.74
CA LEU A 99 -10.62 -5.11 -1.31
C LEU A 99 -10.10 -3.98 -0.40
N LEU A 100 -10.32 -4.08 0.91
CA LEU A 100 -9.79 -3.12 1.89
C LEU A 100 -8.26 -3.08 1.91
N VAL A 101 -7.61 -4.26 1.84
CA VAL A 101 -6.14 -4.36 1.74
C VAL A 101 -5.64 -3.68 0.47
N ILE A 102 -6.23 -4.02 -0.69
CA ILE A 102 -5.86 -3.44 -1.99
C ILE A 102 -6.00 -1.92 -1.98
N VAL A 103 -7.13 -1.39 -1.52
CA VAL A 103 -7.39 0.05 -1.47
C VAL A 103 -6.43 0.75 -0.49
N SER A 104 -6.18 0.16 0.68
CA SER A 104 -5.27 0.76 1.67
C SER A 104 -3.84 0.84 1.16
N LEU A 105 -3.32 -0.26 0.58
CA LEU A 105 -2.00 -0.28 -0.03
C LEU A 105 -1.91 0.72 -1.18
N GLY A 106 -2.99 0.88 -1.97
CA GLY A 106 -3.00 1.85 -3.06
C GLY A 106 -3.02 3.30 -2.62
N ILE A 107 -3.73 3.64 -1.56
CA ILE A 107 -3.66 4.98 -0.96
C ILE A 107 -2.25 5.27 -0.47
N GLN A 108 -1.61 4.30 0.21
CA GLN A 108 -0.25 4.47 0.72
C GLN A 108 0.77 4.62 -0.42
N LYS A 109 0.66 3.81 -1.47
CA LYS A 109 1.51 3.93 -2.66
C LYS A 109 1.32 5.28 -3.35
N LEU A 110 0.08 5.72 -3.55
CA LEU A 110 -0.21 7.04 -4.12
C LEU A 110 0.38 8.16 -3.26
N ALA A 111 0.26 8.08 -1.94
CA ALA A 111 0.87 9.04 -1.03
C ALA A 111 2.41 9.05 -1.14
N MET A 112 3.05 7.89 -1.30
CA MET A 112 4.49 7.78 -1.53
C MET A 112 4.90 8.45 -2.85
N THR A 113 4.17 8.17 -3.94
CA THR A 113 4.42 8.76 -5.26
C THR A 113 4.24 10.28 -5.26
N VAL A 114 3.16 10.78 -4.65
CA VAL A 114 2.95 12.22 -4.46
C VAL A 114 4.11 12.82 -3.65
N GLY A 115 4.54 12.16 -2.57
CA GLY A 115 5.71 12.56 -1.80
C GLY A 115 7.00 12.63 -2.64
N GLN A 116 7.23 11.65 -3.52
CA GLN A 116 8.39 11.64 -4.43
C GLN A 116 8.41 12.84 -5.37
N ILE A 117 7.26 13.21 -5.95
CA ILE A 117 7.14 14.30 -6.91
C ILE A 117 7.30 15.67 -6.23
N PHE A 118 6.66 15.87 -5.07
CA PHE A 118 6.52 17.21 -4.49
C PHE A 118 7.53 17.53 -3.39
N THR A 119 7.97 16.55 -2.59
CA THR A 119 8.78 16.85 -1.39
C THR A 119 10.09 17.55 -1.72
N PHE A 120 10.90 17.01 -2.64
CA PHE A 120 12.20 17.61 -2.94
C PHE A 120 12.06 19.00 -3.61
N LYS A 121 11.05 19.18 -4.47
CA LYS A 121 10.75 20.49 -5.07
C LYS A 121 10.35 21.52 -4.01
N ALA A 122 9.43 21.16 -3.12
CA ALA A 122 8.99 22.02 -2.03
C ALA A 122 10.14 22.35 -1.07
N ALA A 123 10.94 21.36 -0.69
CA ALA A 123 12.12 21.57 0.15
C ALA A 123 13.13 22.52 -0.51
N GLY A 124 13.39 22.37 -1.81
CA GLY A 124 14.24 23.29 -2.59
C GLY A 124 13.73 24.74 -2.57
N LEU A 125 12.41 24.94 -2.68
CA LEU A 125 11.77 26.26 -2.59
C LEU A 125 11.87 26.86 -1.18
N PHE A 126 11.63 26.07 -0.13
CA PHE A 126 11.77 26.53 1.25
C PHE A 126 13.22 26.91 1.59
N LEU A 127 14.22 26.22 1.04
CA LEU A 127 15.63 26.56 1.24
C LEU A 127 15.97 27.98 0.72
N VAL A 128 15.33 28.45 -0.36
CA VAL A 128 15.54 29.82 -0.87
C VAL A 128 15.11 30.88 0.16
N LEU A 129 14.10 30.58 0.99
CA LEU A 129 13.61 31.50 2.02
C LEU A 129 14.62 31.74 3.16
N LEU A 130 15.72 30.99 3.23
CA LEU A 130 16.81 31.24 4.18
C LEU A 130 17.72 32.39 3.73
N LEU A 131 17.77 32.72 2.43
CA LEU A 131 18.69 33.72 1.89
C LEU A 131 18.53 35.13 2.51
N PRO A 132 17.31 35.66 2.71
CA PRO A 132 17.14 36.98 3.32
C PRO A 132 17.73 37.08 4.74
N ALA A 133 17.73 36.00 5.51
CA ALA A 133 18.27 35.99 6.87
C ALA A 133 19.79 36.16 6.94
N ILE A 134 20.52 35.92 5.84
CA ILE A 134 21.98 36.12 5.76
C ILE A 134 22.33 37.60 5.59
N TRP A 135 21.56 38.29 4.76
CA TRP A 135 21.89 39.65 4.29
C TRP A 135 21.10 40.74 5.00
N ILE A 136 19.93 40.40 5.55
CA ILE A 136 19.03 41.36 6.17
C ILE A 136 18.86 41.01 7.65
N GLU A 137 19.53 41.77 8.51
CA GLU A 137 19.57 41.59 9.96
C GLU A 137 18.28 42.12 10.63
N ARG A 138 17.12 41.61 10.20
CA ARG A 138 15.82 41.89 10.82
C ARG A 138 15.24 40.60 11.41
N GLY A 139 14.70 40.70 12.63
CA GLY A 139 14.09 39.57 13.35
C GLY A 139 13.04 38.80 12.53
N PHE A 140 12.29 39.49 11.67
CA PHE A 140 11.34 38.86 10.74
C PHE A 140 11.98 37.79 9.83
N PHE A 141 13.13 38.08 9.22
CA PHE A 141 13.77 37.13 8.29
C PHE A 141 14.38 35.92 9.02
N PHE A 142 14.85 36.11 10.25
CA PHE A 142 15.29 35.00 11.10
C PHE A 142 14.13 34.06 11.47
N ASN A 143 12.96 34.60 11.83
CA ASN A 143 11.77 33.80 12.11
C ASN A 143 11.28 33.04 10.86
N LEU A 144 11.28 33.70 9.69
CA LEU A 144 10.89 33.08 8.42
C LEU A 144 11.85 31.94 8.03
N ALA A 145 13.16 32.15 8.18
CA ALA A 145 14.16 31.12 7.95
C ALA A 145 14.00 29.92 8.90
N GLY A 146 13.68 30.18 10.17
CA GLY A 146 13.37 29.13 11.15
C GLY A 146 12.16 28.30 10.75
N LEU A 147 11.07 28.96 10.34
CA LEU A 147 9.87 28.27 9.85
C LEU A 147 10.14 27.48 8.57
N ALA A 148 10.88 28.05 7.62
CA ALA A 148 11.25 27.38 6.38
C ALA A 148 12.12 26.15 6.63
N LEU A 149 13.09 26.23 7.54
CA LEU A 149 13.93 25.10 7.93
C LEU A 149 13.10 23.99 8.60
N LYS A 150 12.18 24.33 9.51
CA LYS A 150 11.22 23.38 10.08
C LYS A 150 10.40 22.69 8.99
N ALA A 151 9.89 23.46 8.03
CA ALA A 151 9.11 22.93 6.92
C ALA A 151 9.93 21.93 6.08
N VAL A 152 11.19 22.24 5.75
CA VAL A 152 12.10 21.32 5.05
C VAL A 152 12.27 20.02 5.85
N ILE A 153 12.55 20.12 7.14
CA ILE A 153 12.76 18.95 8.01
C ILE A 153 11.50 18.08 8.10
N VAL A 154 10.32 18.70 8.28
CA VAL A 154 9.03 17.99 8.31
C VAL A 154 8.73 17.32 6.97
N LEU A 155 8.92 18.02 5.85
CA LEU A 155 8.74 17.45 4.52
C LEU A 155 9.64 16.23 4.32
N MET A 156 10.91 16.32 4.71
CA MET A 156 11.83 15.20 4.62
C MET A 156 11.38 14.03 5.50
N ALA A 157 10.98 14.27 6.74
CA ALA A 157 10.42 13.21 7.59
C ALA A 157 9.20 12.51 6.95
N LEU A 158 8.29 13.30 6.35
CA LEU A 158 7.13 12.79 5.61
C LEU A 158 7.51 12.04 4.31
N ARG A 159 8.64 12.37 3.69
CA ARG A 159 9.12 11.66 2.50
C ARG A 159 9.67 10.27 2.82
N PHE A 160 10.23 10.13 4.01
CA PHE A 160 10.93 8.92 4.40
C PHE A 160 10.04 7.92 5.17
N PHE A 161 8.99 8.35 5.87
CA PHE A 161 8.24 7.42 6.73
C PHE A 161 7.56 6.28 5.96
N LEU A 162 7.01 6.51 4.77
CA LEU A 162 6.37 5.46 3.97
C LEU A 162 7.38 4.45 3.42
N PRO A 163 8.49 4.86 2.77
CA PRO A 163 9.52 3.90 2.36
C PRO A 163 10.06 3.07 3.53
N PHE A 164 10.32 3.68 4.68
CA PHE A 164 10.76 2.95 5.87
C PHE A 164 9.67 2.02 6.43
N SER A 165 8.40 2.45 6.44
CA SER A 165 7.28 1.59 6.82
C SER A 165 7.18 0.37 5.92
N ALA A 166 7.36 0.55 4.62
CA ALA A 166 7.32 -0.55 3.66
C ALA A 166 8.50 -1.52 3.84
N MET A 167 9.69 -1.02 4.17
CA MET A 167 10.83 -1.88 4.53
C MET A 167 10.56 -2.70 5.80
N VAL A 168 9.96 -2.10 6.84
CA VAL A 168 9.56 -2.84 8.05
C VAL A 168 8.49 -3.87 7.72
N ASN A 169 7.53 -3.50 6.87
CA ASN A 169 6.50 -4.43 6.40
C ASN A 169 7.07 -5.60 5.60
N ASP A 170 8.06 -5.38 4.73
CA ASP A 170 8.75 -6.43 3.95
C ASP A 170 9.38 -7.49 4.88
N LEU A 171 10.00 -7.04 5.99
CA LEU A 171 10.56 -7.95 6.99
C LEU A 171 9.49 -8.78 7.70
N VAL A 172 8.40 -8.13 8.15
CA VAL A 172 7.28 -8.82 8.79
C VAL A 172 6.63 -9.79 7.81
N TYR A 173 6.50 -9.39 6.54
CA TYR A 173 5.90 -10.20 5.50
C TYR A 173 6.71 -11.49 5.28
N ALA A 174 7.99 -11.36 4.98
CA ALA A 174 8.86 -12.50 4.66
C ALA A 174 8.98 -13.51 5.81
N GLN A 175 8.98 -13.04 7.06
CA GLN A 175 9.20 -13.92 8.21
C GLN A 175 7.91 -14.54 8.77
N VAL A 176 6.78 -13.82 8.71
CA VAL A 176 5.56 -14.21 9.42
C VAL A 176 4.42 -14.55 8.46
N ILE A 177 4.27 -13.79 7.38
CA ILE A 177 3.05 -13.79 6.57
C ILE A 177 3.21 -14.66 5.33
N GLU A 178 4.36 -14.61 4.66
CA GLU A 178 4.62 -15.36 3.44
C GLU A 178 4.39 -16.88 3.61
N PRO A 179 4.88 -17.54 4.67
CA PRO A 179 4.66 -18.98 4.84
C PRO A 179 3.18 -19.34 4.94
N GLU A 180 2.40 -18.54 5.66
CA GLU A 180 0.96 -18.77 5.84
C GLU A 180 0.16 -18.40 4.58
N ALA A 181 0.56 -17.35 3.88
CA ALA A 181 -0.05 -16.95 2.61
C ALA A 181 0.16 -18.01 1.53
N GLN A 182 1.35 -18.62 1.44
CA GLN A 182 1.64 -19.71 0.51
C GLN A 182 0.85 -20.97 0.85
N LYS A 183 0.79 -21.38 2.13
CA LYS A 183 -0.05 -22.52 2.57
C LYS A 183 -1.52 -22.31 2.22
N ALA A 184 -2.03 -21.12 2.51
CA ALA A 184 -3.42 -20.79 2.28
C ALA A 184 -3.75 -20.73 0.78
N LYS A 185 -2.85 -20.20 -0.05
CA LYS A 185 -2.95 -20.28 -1.53
C LYS A 185 -2.96 -21.71 -2.02
N ALA A 186 -1.99 -22.54 -1.60
CA ALA A 186 -1.87 -23.92 -2.03
C ALA A 186 -3.12 -24.74 -1.67
N LYS A 187 -3.67 -24.52 -0.46
CA LYS A 187 -4.91 -25.17 -0.02
C LYS A 187 -6.12 -24.68 -0.82
N LEU A 188 -6.19 -23.42 -1.23
CA LEU A 188 -7.33 -22.92 -2.02
C LEU A 188 -7.23 -23.34 -3.50
N SER A 189 -6.03 -23.37 -4.07
CA SER A 189 -5.78 -23.77 -5.47
C SER A 189 -6.10 -25.24 -5.74
N SER A 190 -6.08 -26.11 -4.71
CA SER A 190 -6.52 -27.50 -4.87
C SER A 190 -8.03 -27.65 -5.08
N TYR A 191 -8.83 -26.66 -4.66
CA TYR A 191 -10.29 -26.66 -4.85
C TYR A 191 -10.73 -25.76 -6.00
N VAL A 192 -9.92 -24.75 -6.34
CA VAL A 192 -10.24 -23.72 -7.32
C VAL A 192 -9.08 -23.57 -8.30
N GLU A 193 -9.33 -23.95 -9.55
CA GLU A 193 -8.41 -23.75 -10.67
C GLU A 193 -8.39 -22.26 -11.05
N VAL A 194 -7.65 -21.46 -10.29
CA VAL A 194 -7.31 -20.08 -10.65
C VAL A 194 -5.97 -20.12 -11.36
N THR A 195 -5.97 -20.13 -12.69
CA THR A 195 -4.75 -19.96 -13.46
C THR A 195 -4.17 -18.57 -13.20
N GLU A 196 -2.88 -18.50 -12.85
CA GLU A 196 -2.15 -17.24 -12.71
C GLU A 196 -2.28 -16.38 -13.97
N ASP A 197 -2.42 -17.00 -15.16
CA ASP A 197 -2.70 -16.34 -16.45
C ASP A 197 -3.85 -15.32 -16.44
N ASN A 198 -4.89 -15.49 -15.61
CA ASN A 198 -6.02 -14.53 -15.53
C ASN A 198 -5.69 -13.27 -14.71
N VAL A 199 -4.59 -13.28 -13.94
CA VAL A 199 -4.14 -12.18 -13.08
C VAL A 199 -2.78 -11.63 -13.52
N GLU A 200 -2.02 -12.41 -14.30
CA GLU A 200 -0.67 -12.17 -14.83
C GLU A 200 -0.57 -11.21 -16.03
N ASP A 201 -1.42 -10.17 -16.13
CA ASP A 201 -0.88 -8.99 -16.82
C ASP A 201 0.23 -8.41 -15.93
N GLU A 202 1.46 -8.86 -16.18
CA GLU A 202 2.72 -8.30 -15.67
C GLU A 202 2.80 -6.78 -15.93
N ALA A 203 2.02 -6.27 -16.89
CA ALA A 203 1.91 -4.87 -17.24
C ALA A 203 1.42 -3.95 -16.10
N VAL A 204 0.73 -4.46 -15.07
CA VAL A 204 0.16 -3.60 -14.00
C VAL A 204 1.18 -3.20 -12.93
N PHE A 205 2.34 -3.85 -12.90
CA PHE A 205 3.37 -3.58 -11.90
C PHE A 205 4.72 -3.16 -12.51
N GLN A 206 4.79 -2.97 -13.84
CA GLN A 206 5.98 -2.41 -14.46
C GLN A 206 6.07 -0.90 -14.19
N GLN A 207 7.29 -0.46 -13.89
CA GLN A 207 7.69 0.93 -13.68
C GLN A 207 7.47 1.74 -14.97
N GLY A 208 6.27 2.28 -15.16
CA GLY A 208 5.92 3.13 -16.29
C GLY A 208 4.88 4.16 -15.89
N GLU A 209 5.29 5.42 -15.83
CA GLU A 209 4.50 6.62 -15.51
C GLU A 209 3.61 6.54 -14.25
N GLU A 210 4.08 7.18 -13.19
CA GLU A 210 3.53 7.29 -11.82
C GLU A 210 2.04 7.73 -11.64
N LEU A 211 1.25 7.85 -12.72
CA LEU A 211 -0.21 8.02 -12.67
C LEU A 211 -0.98 6.81 -13.25
N SER A 212 -0.31 5.86 -13.92
CA SER A 212 -0.93 4.70 -14.58
C SER A 212 -1.27 3.55 -13.63
N TRP A 213 -0.46 3.33 -12.58
CA TRP A 213 -0.65 2.19 -11.65
C TRP A 213 -2.03 2.17 -10.98
N TRP A 214 -2.54 3.33 -10.55
CA TRP A 214 -3.85 3.43 -9.89
C TRP A 214 -4.98 3.09 -10.86
N GLU A 215 -4.88 3.54 -12.10
CA GLU A 215 -5.85 3.24 -13.15
C GLU A 215 -5.87 1.75 -13.45
N SER A 216 -4.70 1.13 -13.59
CA SER A 216 -4.57 -0.32 -13.79
C SER A 216 -5.13 -1.12 -12.62
N LEU A 217 -4.85 -0.73 -11.37
CA LEU A 217 -5.39 -1.40 -10.19
C LEU A 217 -6.92 -1.26 -10.15
N LYS A 218 -7.44 -0.05 -10.36
CA LYS A 218 -8.88 0.23 -10.42
C LYS A 218 -9.56 -0.58 -11.51
N GLU A 219 -8.98 -0.64 -12.70
CA GLU A 219 -9.50 -1.39 -13.83
C GLU A 219 -9.55 -2.89 -13.54
N LYS A 220 -8.49 -3.48 -12.96
CA LYS A 220 -8.48 -4.89 -12.55
C LYS A 220 -9.49 -5.18 -11.44
N VAL A 221 -9.61 -4.33 -10.43
CA VAL A 221 -10.62 -4.53 -9.37
C VAL A 221 -12.04 -4.41 -9.94
N LEU A 222 -12.27 -3.45 -10.84
CA LEU A 222 -13.57 -3.27 -11.50
C LEU A 222 -13.91 -4.42 -12.45
N SER A 223 -12.93 -4.97 -13.18
CA SER A 223 -13.15 -6.10 -14.08
C SER A 223 -13.51 -7.37 -13.31
N LEU A 224 -12.81 -7.63 -12.20
CA LEU A 224 -13.11 -8.72 -11.28
C LEU A 224 -14.43 -8.50 -10.51
N GLY A 225 -14.78 -7.25 -10.19
CA GLY A 225 -16.00 -6.90 -9.48
C GLY A 225 -17.26 -6.92 -10.35
N LYS A 226 -17.16 -6.55 -11.64
CA LYS A 226 -18.33 -6.45 -12.53
C LYS A 226 -18.85 -7.79 -13.00
N SER A 227 -18.00 -8.78 -13.25
CA SER A 227 -18.47 -10.06 -13.78
C SER A 227 -17.33 -11.06 -13.89
N ILE A 228 -17.13 -11.87 -12.85
CA ILE A 228 -16.51 -13.16 -13.06
C ILE A 228 -17.55 -14.03 -13.79
N GLN A 229 -17.51 -14.00 -15.12
CA GLN A 229 -18.34 -14.85 -15.97
C GLN A 229 -17.74 -16.26 -15.97
N ILE A 230 -18.14 -17.09 -15.01
CA ILE A 230 -17.80 -18.51 -15.02
C ILE A 230 -18.82 -19.24 -15.89
N LYS A 231 -18.34 -20.12 -16.77
CA LYS A 231 -19.22 -21.06 -17.48
C LYS A 231 -19.92 -21.96 -16.46
N THR A 232 -21.22 -22.18 -16.58
CA THR A 232 -22.02 -22.99 -15.64
C THR A 232 -21.37 -24.36 -15.34
N ALA A 233 -20.81 -25.04 -16.35
CA ALA A 233 -20.11 -26.31 -16.17
C ALA A 233 -18.87 -26.21 -15.26
N GLN A 234 -18.09 -25.13 -15.37
CA GLN A 234 -16.92 -24.88 -14.51
C GLN A 234 -17.35 -24.46 -13.10
N ALA A 235 -18.41 -23.66 -12.98
CA ALA A 235 -18.99 -23.28 -11.69
C ALA A 235 -19.48 -24.53 -10.93
N LEU A 236 -20.16 -25.45 -11.60
CA LEU A 236 -20.60 -26.72 -11.02
C LEU A 236 -19.43 -27.63 -10.63
N LYS A 237 -18.33 -27.65 -11.40
CA LYS A 237 -17.10 -28.39 -11.02
C LYS A 237 -16.51 -27.85 -9.72
N ILE A 238 -16.35 -26.54 -9.61
CA ILE A 238 -15.83 -25.88 -8.40
C ILE A 238 -16.78 -26.14 -7.22
N ALA A 239 -18.07 -25.93 -7.39
CA ALA A 239 -19.06 -26.14 -6.34
C ALA A 239 -19.12 -27.60 -5.88
N LYS A 240 -18.96 -28.58 -6.78
CA LYS A 240 -18.89 -29.99 -6.42
C LYS A 240 -17.66 -30.31 -5.57
N ASN A 241 -16.50 -29.72 -5.91
CA ASN A 241 -15.28 -29.88 -5.10
C ASN A 241 -15.46 -29.29 -3.70
N VAL A 242 -16.11 -28.13 -3.61
CA VAL A 242 -16.44 -27.45 -2.36
C VAL A 242 -17.40 -28.28 -1.49
N LEU A 243 -18.51 -28.76 -2.08
CA LEU A 243 -19.49 -29.62 -1.40
C LEU A 243 -18.93 -30.96 -0.95
N SER A 244 -17.87 -31.46 -1.61
CA SER A 244 -17.22 -32.71 -1.22
C SER A 244 -16.30 -32.55 -0.01
N ASN A 245 -15.85 -31.32 0.29
CA ASN A 245 -14.91 -31.02 1.38
C ASN A 245 -15.29 -29.70 2.09
N PRO A 246 -16.53 -29.54 2.59
CA PRO A 246 -17.03 -28.25 3.06
C PRO A 246 -16.25 -27.73 4.26
N ASP A 247 -15.94 -28.59 5.23
CA ASP A 247 -15.19 -28.21 6.44
C ASP A 247 -13.77 -27.71 6.12
N ASP A 248 -13.13 -28.34 5.13
CA ASP A 248 -11.78 -27.95 4.70
C ASP A 248 -11.76 -26.59 4.00
N VAL A 249 -12.76 -26.32 3.16
CA VAL A 249 -12.92 -25.05 2.46
C VAL A 249 -13.25 -23.94 3.45
N ILE A 250 -14.22 -24.18 4.35
CA ILE A 250 -14.57 -23.26 5.42
C ILE A 250 -13.34 -22.94 6.27
N GLY A 251 -12.61 -23.96 6.73
CA GLY A 251 -11.39 -23.79 7.51
C GLY A 251 -10.30 -23.00 6.78
N ALA A 252 -10.10 -23.28 5.48
CA ALA A 252 -9.15 -22.53 4.66
C ALA A 252 -9.54 -21.05 4.52
N MET A 253 -10.82 -20.76 4.32
CA MET A 253 -11.34 -19.40 4.18
C MET A 253 -11.31 -18.62 5.49
N VAL A 254 -11.60 -19.26 6.62
CA VAL A 254 -11.45 -18.65 7.95
C VAL A 254 -9.99 -18.31 8.22
N ASN A 255 -9.05 -19.22 7.93
CA ASN A 255 -7.62 -18.96 8.08
C ASN A 255 -7.14 -17.81 7.18
N LEU A 256 -7.60 -17.78 5.92
CA LEU A 256 -7.34 -16.66 5.01
C LEU A 256 -7.91 -15.34 5.55
N SER A 257 -9.11 -15.36 6.10
CA SER A 257 -9.75 -14.17 6.68
C SER A 257 -8.93 -13.62 7.84
N ILE A 258 -8.52 -14.48 8.77
CA ILE A 258 -7.66 -14.10 9.89
C ILE A 258 -6.34 -13.53 9.38
N LEU A 259 -5.70 -14.20 8.41
CA LEU A 259 -4.43 -13.76 7.84
C LEU A 259 -4.53 -12.38 7.20
N TYR A 260 -5.53 -12.14 6.34
CA TYR A 260 -5.66 -10.87 5.62
C TYR A 260 -6.21 -9.74 6.48
N ILE A 261 -7.00 -10.04 7.52
CA ILE A 261 -7.31 -9.07 8.57
C ILE A 261 -6.03 -8.69 9.32
N ALA A 262 -5.17 -9.65 9.65
CA ALA A 262 -3.89 -9.37 10.30
C ALA A 262 -2.97 -8.52 9.41
N ILE A 263 -2.89 -8.82 8.10
CA ILE A 263 -2.17 -7.98 7.12
C ILE A 263 -2.73 -6.56 7.12
N PHE A 264 -4.05 -6.40 7.05
CA PHE A 264 -4.68 -5.09 7.06
C PHE A 264 -4.36 -4.31 8.34
N VAL A 265 -4.60 -4.91 9.50
CA VAL A 265 -4.41 -4.24 10.80
C VAL A 265 -2.94 -3.96 11.06
N ILE A 266 -2.06 -4.94 10.88
CA ILE A 266 -0.65 -4.81 11.24
C ILE A 266 0.09 -4.01 10.18
N GLN A 267 0.04 -4.45 8.91
CA GLN A 267 0.89 -3.88 7.87
C GLN A 267 0.30 -2.62 7.24
N CYS A 268 -1.03 -2.53 7.11
CA CYS A 268 -1.65 -1.36 6.49
C CYS A 268 -1.99 -0.24 7.48
N LEU A 269 -2.18 -0.55 8.78
CA LEU A 269 -2.53 0.45 9.79
C LEU A 269 -1.43 0.64 10.84
N LEU A 270 -1.11 -0.40 11.62
CA LEU A 270 -0.25 -0.26 12.80
C LEU A 270 1.17 0.17 12.44
N ILE A 271 1.82 -0.50 11.49
CA ILE A 271 3.23 -0.21 11.13
C ILE A 271 3.36 1.20 10.52
N PRO A 272 2.55 1.63 9.52
CA PRO A 272 2.61 3.00 9.01
C PRO A 272 2.35 4.07 10.08
N LEU A 273 1.37 3.85 10.97
CA LEU A 273 1.07 4.79 12.06
C LEU A 273 2.18 4.83 13.10
N LEU A 274 2.77 3.69 13.44
CA LEU A 274 3.91 3.61 14.34
C LEU A 274 5.11 4.35 13.76
N MET A 275 5.39 4.17 12.47
CA MET A 275 6.48 4.85 11.79
C MET A 275 6.26 6.36 11.70
N LEU A 276 5.02 6.79 11.46
CA LEU A 276 4.66 8.21 11.52
C LEU A 276 4.83 8.77 12.94
N TRP A 277 4.42 8.02 13.96
CA TRP A 277 4.60 8.41 15.36
C TRP A 277 6.09 8.53 15.74
N ILE A 278 6.93 7.58 15.32
CA ILE A 278 8.38 7.64 15.50
C ILE A 278 8.95 8.87 14.82
N ALA A 279 8.52 9.18 13.58
CA ALA A 279 8.94 10.38 12.87
C ALA A 279 8.56 11.66 13.63
N VAL A 280 7.35 11.76 14.15
CA VAL A 280 6.90 12.90 14.98
C VAL A 280 7.75 13.02 16.25
N LYS A 281 8.03 11.91 16.94
CA LYS A 281 8.90 11.94 18.14
C LYS A 281 10.32 12.36 17.82
N PHE A 282 10.86 11.93 16.70
CA PHE A 282 12.17 12.37 16.23
C PHE A 282 12.18 13.88 15.96
N LEU A 283 11.14 14.41 15.28
CA LEU A 283 10.98 15.84 15.04
C LEU A 283 10.86 16.65 16.33
N ASP A 284 10.09 16.17 17.31
CA ASP A 284 9.95 16.81 18.62
C ASP A 284 11.30 16.92 19.33
N VAL A 285 12.09 15.85 19.36
CA VAL A 285 13.43 15.85 19.97
C VAL A 285 14.34 16.82 19.22
N LEU A 286 14.34 16.77 17.89
CA LEU A 286 15.16 17.63 17.05
C LEU A 286 14.85 19.12 17.28
N PHE A 287 13.57 19.50 17.29
CA PHE A 287 13.17 20.90 17.52
C PHE A 287 13.38 21.37 18.95
N ARG A 288 13.27 20.50 19.96
CA ARG A 288 13.60 20.83 21.36
C ARG A 288 15.07 21.22 21.54
N THR A 289 15.98 20.67 20.74
CA THR A 289 17.41 21.05 20.81
C THR A 289 17.71 22.46 20.26
N ARG A 290 16.69 23.18 19.74
CA ARG A 290 16.84 24.49 19.07
C ARG A 290 17.94 24.46 17.99
N PHE A 291 18.03 23.34 17.28
CA PHE A 291 19.01 23.16 16.21
C PHE A 291 18.89 24.25 15.14
N GLU A 292 17.67 24.66 14.82
CA GLU A 292 17.36 25.80 13.94
C GLU A 292 18.00 27.11 14.41
N ASP A 293 17.90 27.45 15.69
CA ASP A 293 18.45 28.69 16.23
C ASP A 293 19.98 28.69 16.16
N ARG A 294 20.61 27.51 16.33
CA ARG A 294 22.07 27.37 16.18
C ARG A 294 22.52 27.52 14.74
N LEU A 295 21.82 26.89 13.80
CA LEU A 295 22.09 27.02 12.36
C LEU A 295 21.89 28.46 11.89
N ILE A 296 20.79 29.08 12.26
CA ILE A 296 20.45 30.45 11.86
C ILE A 296 21.36 31.46 12.56
N GLY A 297 21.69 31.24 13.83
CA GLY A 297 22.65 32.07 14.58
C GLY A 297 24.06 32.04 13.97
N SER A 298 24.43 30.97 13.26
CA SER A 298 25.69 30.93 12.51
C SER A 298 25.73 31.95 11.36
N PHE A 299 24.57 32.36 10.82
CA PHE A 299 24.48 33.36 9.75
C PHE A 299 24.75 34.79 10.21
N SER A 300 24.48 35.12 11.48
CA SER A 300 24.73 36.46 12.04
C SER A 300 26.16 36.62 12.58
N SER A 301 26.82 35.53 12.97
CA SER A 301 28.15 35.53 13.58
C SER A 301 29.36 35.67 12.62
N GLY A 302 29.15 36.05 11.34
CA GLY A 302 30.22 36.04 10.31
C GLY A 302 30.16 37.10 9.20
#